data_AF-A0A537VM85-F1
#
_entry.id   AF-A0A537VM85-F1
#
_cell.length_a   1.000
_cell.length_b   1.000
_cell.length_c   1.000
_cell.angle_alpha   90.00
_cell.angle_beta   90.00
_cell.angle_gamma   90.00
#
_symmetry.space_group_name_H-M   'P 1'
#
loop_
_entity.id
_entity.type
_entity.pdbx_description
1 polymer ?
#
loop_
_entity_poly.entity_id
_entity_poly.type
_entity_poly.pdbx_seq_one_letter_code
_entity_poly.pdbx_strand_id
1 'polypeptide(L)'
;AVKACFHGHGQACDCRKPKPGMILQTAMELGINLAKSFMVGDRKSDIEAGRAAGCATVFIDLGYTLPAPDAPDYVVHSITEAANVIIETVLTTQEGP
;
A
#
# COMPACT_ATOMS: atom_id res chain seq x y z
N ALA A 1 -14.57 0.59 -3.74
CA ALA A 1 -15.17 0.89 -2.42
C ALA A 1 -14.31 1.93 -1.70
N VAL A 2 -14.87 2.71 -0.79
CA VAL A 2 -14.13 3.63 0.08
C VAL A 2 -14.33 3.17 1.53
N LYS A 3 -13.24 2.99 2.28
CA LYS A 3 -13.27 2.57 3.69
C LYS A 3 -12.36 3.46 4.53
N ALA A 4 -12.71 3.63 5.79
CA ALA A 4 -11.93 4.38 6.78
C ALA A 4 -12.05 3.72 8.16
N CYS A 5 -10.98 3.82 8.96
CA CYS A 5 -10.94 3.32 10.33
C CYS A 5 -11.11 4.53 11.26
N PHE A 6 -12.18 4.55 12.05
CA PHE A 6 -12.50 5.65 12.96
C PHE A 6 -12.01 5.41 14.40
N HIS A 7 -11.31 4.30 14.65
CA HIS A 7 -10.76 3.98 15.95
C HIS A 7 -9.55 4.86 16.29
N GLY A 8 -9.49 5.27 17.55
CA GLY A 8 -8.37 6.02 18.11
C GLY A 8 -7.08 5.19 18.19
N HIS A 9 -5.96 5.89 18.39
CA HIS A 9 -4.69 5.21 18.70
C HIS A 9 -4.80 4.42 20.00
N GLY A 10 -4.29 3.18 20.03
CA GLY A 10 -4.34 2.30 21.20
C GLY A 10 -5.66 1.53 21.38
N GLN A 11 -6.70 1.84 20.61
CA GLN A 11 -7.90 1.00 20.60
C GLN A 11 -7.66 -0.29 19.82
N ALA A 12 -8.11 -1.41 20.38
CA ALA A 12 -8.04 -2.71 19.74
C ALA A 12 -8.95 -2.73 18.51
N CYS A 13 -8.35 -2.72 17.32
CA CYS A 13 -9.04 -2.94 16.05
C CYS A 13 -8.07 -3.57 15.06
N ASP A 14 -8.58 -4.21 14.00
CA ASP A 14 -7.75 -4.76 12.92
C ASP A 14 -7.70 -3.89 11.67
N CYS A 15 -8.49 -2.81 11.63
CA CYS A 15 -8.55 -1.90 10.47
C CYS A 15 -7.42 -0.86 10.42
N ARG A 16 -6.87 -0.46 11.57
CA ARG A 16 -5.91 0.65 11.63
C ARG A 16 -4.54 0.16 11.21
N LYS A 17 -3.96 0.81 10.19
CA LYS A 17 -2.56 0.64 9.80
C LYS A 17 -1.65 0.79 11.04
N PRO A 18 -0.63 -0.07 11.23
CA PRO A 18 -0.03 -0.95 10.23
C PRO A 18 -0.75 -2.29 10.02
N LYS A 19 -1.87 -2.55 10.70
CA LYS A 19 -2.63 -3.78 10.46
C LYS A 19 -3.28 -3.79 9.07
N PRO A 20 -3.33 -4.94 8.38
CA PRO A 20 -3.85 -5.04 7.02
C PRO A 20 -5.37 -5.24 6.94
N GLY A 21 -6.11 -5.26 8.07
CA GLY A 21 -7.49 -5.76 8.10
C GLY A 21 -8.44 -5.03 7.16
N MET A 22 -8.29 -3.71 6.98
CA MET A 22 -9.13 -2.96 6.03
C MET A 22 -8.86 -3.35 4.57
N ILE A 23 -7.60 -3.65 4.24
CA ILE A 23 -7.18 -4.07 2.89
C ILE A 23 -7.74 -5.46 2.61
N LEU A 24 -7.51 -6.40 3.54
CA LEU A 24 -7.98 -7.79 3.44
C LEU A 24 -9.49 -7.86 3.31
N GLN A 25 -10.21 -7.11 4.14
CA GLN A 25 -11.68 -7.07 4.10
C GLN A 25 -12.18 -6.52 2.75
N THR A 26 -11.56 -5.45 2.23
CA THR A 26 -11.95 -4.87 0.93
C THR A 26 -11.66 -5.83 -0.23
N ALA A 27 -10.54 -6.54 -0.18
CA ALA A 27 -10.20 -7.52 -1.20
C ALA A 27 -11.17 -8.68 -1.24
N MET A 28 -11.59 -9.18 -0.07
CA MET A 28 -12.60 -10.22 0.05
C MET A 28 -13.96 -9.77 -0.51
N GLU A 29 -14.42 -8.58 -0.12
CA GLU A 29 -15.73 -8.06 -0.56
C GLU A 29 -15.80 -7.80 -2.08
N LEU A 30 -14.67 -7.43 -2.70
CA LEU A 30 -14.62 -7.04 -4.12
C LEU A 30 -13.99 -8.10 -5.03
N GLY A 31 -13.53 -9.24 -4.49
CA GLY A 31 -12.84 -10.27 -5.26
C GLY A 31 -11.50 -9.81 -5.86
N ILE A 32 -10.75 -8.96 -5.15
CA ILE A 32 -9.48 -8.39 -5.63
C ILE A 32 -8.31 -9.33 -5.35
N ASN A 33 -7.41 -9.48 -6.32
CA ASN A 33 -6.13 -10.20 -6.14
C ASN A 33 -5.06 -9.26 -5.57
N LEU A 34 -4.72 -9.43 -4.28
CA LEU A 34 -3.75 -8.58 -3.59
C LEU A 34 -2.31 -8.74 -4.11
N ALA A 35 -1.93 -9.93 -4.61
CA ALA A 35 -0.61 -10.16 -5.21
C ALA A 35 -0.41 -9.40 -6.53
N LYS A 36 -1.50 -8.90 -7.14
CA LYS A 36 -1.49 -8.02 -8.33
C LYS A 36 -1.87 -6.58 -7.98
N SER A 37 -1.90 -6.23 -6.70
CA SER A 37 -2.32 -4.93 -6.19
C SER A 37 -1.14 -4.17 -5.60
N PHE A 38 -1.28 -2.84 -5.57
CA PHE A 38 -0.29 -1.92 -5.02
C PHE A 38 -0.86 -1.18 -3.82
N MET A 39 -0.05 -1.03 -2.77
CA MET A 39 -0.29 -0.10 -1.67
C MET A 39 0.58 1.14 -1.88
N VAL A 40 -0.05 2.30 -1.98
CA VAL A 40 0.62 3.60 -2.16
C VAL A 40 0.38 4.43 -0.91
N GLY A 41 1.45 4.96 -0.29
CA GLY A 41 1.34 5.79 0.91
C GLY A 41 2.61 6.53 1.29
N ASP A 42 2.46 7.54 2.13
CA ASP A 42 3.52 8.44 2.61
C ASP A 42 4.02 8.09 4.02
N ARG A 43 3.46 7.04 4.65
CA ARG A 43 3.83 6.65 6.01
C ARG A 43 4.37 5.24 6.07
N LYS A 44 5.28 5.00 7.03
CA LYS A 44 5.77 3.65 7.37
C LYS A 44 4.63 2.65 7.60
N SER A 45 3.57 3.08 8.29
CA SER A 45 2.38 2.25 8.54
C SER A 45 1.67 1.78 7.26
N ASP A 46 1.79 2.52 6.17
CA ASP A 46 1.15 2.19 4.89
C ASP A 46 1.89 1.04 4.23
N ILE A 47 3.22 1.13 4.20
CA ILE A 47 4.10 0.10 3.68
C ILE A 47 3.98 -1.18 4.49
N GLU A 48 3.96 -1.09 5.82
CA GLU A 48 3.76 -2.24 6.70
C GLU A 48 2.40 -2.92 6.46
N ALA A 49 1.32 -2.12 6.31
CA ALA A 49 -0.01 -2.66 6.04
C ALA A 49 -0.11 -3.29 4.65
N GLY A 50 0.45 -2.66 3.62
CA GLY A 50 0.50 -3.18 2.26
C GLY A 50 1.26 -4.51 2.18
N ARG A 51 2.45 -4.55 2.79
CA ARG A 51 3.26 -5.77 2.88
C ARG A 51 2.55 -6.88 3.62
N ALA A 52 1.94 -6.59 4.77
CA ALA A 52 1.19 -7.57 5.55
C ALA A 52 -0.06 -8.08 4.81
N ALA A 53 -0.61 -7.30 3.88
CA ALA A 53 -1.71 -7.71 3.00
C ALA A 53 -1.24 -8.50 1.76
N GLY A 54 0.06 -8.52 1.47
CA GLY A 54 0.62 -9.15 0.26
C GLY A 54 0.55 -8.30 -1.00
N CYS A 55 0.42 -6.97 -0.86
CA CYS A 55 0.55 -6.03 -1.96
C CYS A 55 2.02 -5.68 -2.23
N ALA A 56 2.33 -5.29 -3.47
CA ALA A 56 3.52 -4.48 -3.74
C ALA A 56 3.35 -3.10 -3.07
N THR A 57 4.45 -2.49 -2.62
CA THR A 57 4.45 -1.28 -1.81
C THR A 57 5.19 -0.14 -2.49
N VAL A 58 4.52 1.01 -2.60
CA VAL A 58 5.06 2.25 -3.18
C VAL A 58 5.06 3.31 -2.08
N PHE A 59 6.26 3.69 -1.64
CA PHE A 59 6.46 4.74 -0.67
C PHE A 59 6.65 6.09 -1.36
N ILE A 60 5.80 7.06 -1.03
CA ILE A 60 5.96 8.44 -1.48
C ILE A 60 6.80 9.19 -0.45
N ASP A 61 8.08 9.39 -0.76
CA ASP A 61 9.00 10.19 0.05
C ASP A 61 8.76 11.69 -0.21
N LEU A 62 7.97 12.28 0.69
CA LEU A 62 7.67 13.71 0.74
C LEU A 62 8.70 14.52 1.55
N GLY A 63 9.82 13.91 1.98
CA GLY A 63 10.90 14.59 2.71
C GLY A 63 10.56 14.93 4.16
N TYR A 64 9.64 14.18 4.79
CA TYR A 64 9.32 14.37 6.19
C TYR A 64 10.48 13.94 7.10
N THR A 65 10.59 14.52 8.29
CA THR A 65 11.55 14.09 9.34
C THR A 65 11.13 12.79 10.04
N LEU A 66 10.22 12.02 9.43
CA LEU A 66 9.77 10.74 9.94
C LEU A 66 10.70 9.63 9.43
N PRO A 67 10.85 8.52 10.18
CA PRO A 67 11.62 7.38 9.70
C PRO A 67 11.03 6.83 8.41
N ALA A 68 11.92 6.60 7.43
CA ALA A 68 11.56 5.88 6.23
C ALA A 68 11.08 4.45 6.58
N PRO A 69 10.15 3.88 5.80
CA PRO A 69 9.81 2.48 5.91
C PRO A 69 11.01 1.60 5.59
N ASP A 70 11.07 0.42 6.21
CA ASP A 70 12.06 -0.58 5.88
C ASP A 70 11.68 -1.21 4.54
N ALA A 71 12.55 -1.09 3.52
CA ALA A 71 12.50 -1.78 2.22
C ALA A 71 11.13 -1.78 1.50
N PRO A 72 10.55 -0.61 1.16
CA PRO A 72 9.44 -0.58 0.20
C PRO A 72 9.89 -1.12 -1.17
N ASP A 73 8.98 -1.68 -1.96
CA ASP A 73 9.31 -2.20 -3.31
C ASP A 73 9.70 -1.05 -4.25
N TYR A 74 9.06 0.12 -4.07
CA TYR A 74 9.34 1.33 -4.83
C TYR A 74 9.38 2.56 -3.90
N VAL A 75 10.29 3.49 -4.21
CA VAL A 75 10.34 4.82 -3.60
C VAL A 75 10.17 5.84 -4.70
N VAL A 76 9.25 6.78 -4.49
CA VAL A 76 8.90 7.84 -5.44
C VAL A 76 8.70 9.16 -4.69
N HIS A 77 8.63 10.28 -5.38
CA HIS A 77 8.51 11.61 -4.78
C HIS A 77 7.19 12.32 -5.11
N SER A 78 6.28 11.65 -5.83
CA SER A 78 4.96 12.18 -6.12
C SER A 78 3.95 11.08 -6.47
N ILE A 79 2.66 11.41 -6.42
CA ILE A 79 1.59 10.51 -6.88
C ILE A 79 1.68 10.21 -8.38
N THR A 80 2.15 11.17 -9.18
CA THR A 80 2.34 10.99 -10.63
C THR A 80 3.42 9.96 -10.90
N GLU A 81 4.52 10.03 -10.17
CA GLU A 81 5.62 9.06 -10.27
C GLU A 81 5.17 7.67 -9.79
N ALA A 82 4.39 7.60 -8.70
CA ALA A 82 3.77 6.35 -8.27
C ALA A 82 2.91 5.72 -9.38
N ALA A 83 2.09 6.52 -10.07
CA ALA A 83 1.26 6.05 -11.16
C ALA A 83 2.09 5.52 -12.34
N ASN A 84 3.17 6.22 -12.72
CA ASN A 84 4.06 5.79 -13.80
C ASN A 84 4.71 4.44 -13.49
N VAL A 85 5.25 4.28 -12.27
CA VAL A 85 5.86 3.01 -11.82
C VAL A 85 4.85 1.86 -11.88
N ILE A 86 3.61 2.09 -11.46
CA ILE A 86 2.55 1.08 -11.51
C ILE A 86 2.23 0.69 -12.96
N ILE A 87 2.08 1.68 -13.85
CA ILE A 87 1.79 1.44 -15.27
C ILE A 87 2.93 0.64 -15.92
N GLU A 88 4.18 1.04 -15.73
CA GLU A 88 5.36 0.35 -16.29
C GLU A 88 5.49 -1.08 -15.75
N THR A 89 5.26 -1.28 -14.45
CA THR A 89 5.29 -2.61 -13.82
C THR A 89 4.21 -3.53 -14.39
N VAL A 90 2.99 -3.00 -14.58
CA VAL A 90 1.91 -3.80 -15.16
C VAL A 90 2.22 -4.14 -16.62
N LEU A 91 2.71 -3.20 -17.42
CA LEU A 91 3.05 -3.46 -18.82
C LEU A 91 4.16 -4.52 -18.98
N THR A 92 5.21 -4.44 -18.17
CA THR A 92 6.33 -5.40 -18.22
C THR A 92 5.95 -6.80 -17.74
N THR A 93 4.98 -6.93 -16.83
CA THR A 93 4.47 -8.24 -16.38
C THR A 93 3.44 -8.87 -17.32
N GLN A 94 2.88 -8.10 -18.27
CA GLN A 94 1.96 -8.60 -19.30
C GLN A 94 2.69 -9.13 -20.54
N GLU A 95 3.91 -8.66 -20.79
CA GLU A 95 4.80 -9.19 -21.83
C GLU A 95 5.59 -10.40 -21.28
N GLY A 96 4.89 -11.51 -21.06
CA GLY A 96 5.54 -12.81 -20.88
C GLY A 96 6.16 -13.32 -22.20
N PRO A 97 7.14 -14.25 -22.17
CA PRO A 97 7.70 -14.86 -23.36
C PRO A 97 6.66 -15.62 -24.22
#